data_AF-C9JUQ8-F1
#
_entry.id   AF-C9JUQ8-F1
#
_cell.length_a   1.000
_cell.length_b   1.000
_cell.length_c   1.000
_cell.angle_alpha   90.00
_cell.angle_beta   90.00
_cell.angle_gamma   90.00
#
_symmetry.space_group_name_H-M   'P 1'
#
loop_
_entity.id
_entity.type
_entity.pdbx_description
1 polymer ?
#
loop_
_entity_poly.entity_id
_entity_poly.type
_entity_poly.pdbx_seq_one_letter_code
_entity_poly.pdbx_strand_id
1 'polypeptide(L)'
;MQAILDATVSQGEPIQELLVTHGKVPTLVEELIAVEMWKQKVFPVFCRVEDFKPQNTFPIYMVVHHEASIINLLETVFFHKEVCESAEDTVLDLVDYCHRKLTLLVAQSGCGGPPEGEGSQDSNPMQELQKQAELMEFEIALKALSVLRYITDCVDSLSLSTLSRMLSTHNLPCLLVELLEHSPWSRREGGKLQQFEGSRWHTVAPSEQQKLSKLDGQVWIALYNLLLSPEAQARYCLTSFAKGRLLKLRAFLTDTLLDQLPNLAHLQSFLAHLTLTETQPP
;
A
#
# COMPACT_ATOMS: atom_id res chain seq x y z
N MET A 1 0.66 -27.16 15.87
CA MET A 1 1.69 -28.23 15.98
C MET A 1 2.28 -28.58 14.63
N GLN A 2 1.49 -28.71 13.56
CA GLN A 2 2.01 -28.94 12.20
C GLN A 2 2.94 -27.82 11.71
N ALA A 3 2.57 -26.55 11.88
CA ALA A 3 3.43 -25.41 11.50
C ALA A 3 4.81 -25.38 12.21
N ILE A 4 4.92 -25.94 13.43
CA ILE A 4 6.21 -26.02 14.14
C ILE A 4 7.03 -27.19 13.59
N LEU A 5 6.39 -28.29 13.21
CA LEU A 5 7.03 -29.43 12.55
C LEU A 5 7.55 -29.05 11.16
N ASP A 6 6.76 -28.33 10.36
CA ASP A 6 7.14 -27.91 9.01
C ASP A 6 8.33 -26.94 9.04
N ALA A 7 8.35 -26.01 10.01
CA ALA A 7 9.50 -25.13 10.27
C ALA A 7 10.77 -25.89 10.72
N THR A 8 10.62 -27.06 11.34
CA THR A 8 11.76 -27.89 11.80
C THR A 8 12.36 -28.71 10.64
N VAL A 9 11.59 -28.96 9.56
CA VAL A 9 12.01 -29.80 8.42
C VAL A 9 12.48 -28.96 7.22
N SER A 10 12.39 -27.62 7.27
CA SER A 10 12.74 -26.75 6.13
C SER A 10 11.93 -27.08 4.87
N GLN A 11 10.73 -27.63 5.03
CA GLN A 11 9.75 -27.70 3.95
C GLN A 11 9.24 -26.27 3.76
N GLY A 12 9.19 -25.78 2.51
CA GLY A 12 8.57 -24.48 2.21
C GLY A 12 7.17 -24.39 2.81
N GLU A 13 6.69 -23.19 3.11
CA GLU A 13 5.31 -23.04 3.59
C GLU A 13 4.36 -23.64 2.55
N PRO A 14 3.60 -24.70 2.89
CA PRO A 14 2.92 -25.52 1.89
C PRO A 14 1.90 -24.71 1.08
N ILE A 15 1.36 -23.64 1.65
CA ILE A 15 0.38 -22.78 0.98
C ILE A 15 1.00 -22.02 -0.19
N GLN A 16 2.23 -21.52 -0.06
CA GLN A 16 2.86 -20.72 -1.11
C GLN A 16 3.23 -21.58 -2.30
N GLU A 17 3.85 -22.73 -2.04
CA GLU A 17 4.17 -23.71 -3.07
C GLU A 17 2.91 -24.18 -3.80
N LEU A 18 1.81 -24.41 -3.07
CA LEU A 18 0.53 -24.75 -3.69
C LEU A 18 -0.03 -23.62 -4.56
N LEU A 19 0.05 -22.36 -4.12
CA LEU A 19 -0.41 -21.21 -4.90
C LEU A 19 0.37 -21.06 -6.21
N VAL A 20 1.70 -21.21 -6.16
CA VAL A 20 2.58 -21.14 -7.32
C VAL A 20 2.33 -22.33 -8.25
N THR A 21 2.35 -23.55 -7.72
CA THR A 21 2.18 -24.80 -8.50
C THR A 21 0.84 -24.86 -9.23
N HIS A 22 -0.22 -24.32 -8.62
CA HIS A 22 -1.55 -24.31 -9.22
C HIS A 22 -1.89 -23.01 -9.97
N GLY A 23 -0.92 -22.10 -10.16
CA GLY A 23 -1.11 -20.85 -10.90
C GLY A 23 -2.20 -19.96 -10.30
N LYS A 24 -2.33 -19.90 -8.98
CA LYS A 24 -3.42 -19.19 -8.30
C LYS A 24 -3.17 -17.71 -8.10
N VAL A 25 -1.91 -17.26 -8.17
CA VAL A 25 -1.59 -15.84 -8.00
C VAL A 25 -2.25 -14.97 -9.08
N PRO A 26 -2.14 -15.28 -10.40
CA PRO A 26 -2.89 -14.56 -11.43
C PRO A 26 -4.40 -14.51 -11.19
N THR A 27 -5.01 -15.64 -10.81
CA THR A 27 -6.45 -15.69 -10.50
C THR A 27 -6.83 -14.78 -9.33
N LEU A 28 -6.00 -14.74 -8.27
CA LEU A 28 -6.24 -13.84 -7.14
C LEU A 28 -6.18 -12.37 -7.57
N VAL A 29 -5.24 -12.01 -8.46
CA VAL A 29 -5.17 -10.64 -9.00
C VAL A 29 -6.39 -10.32 -9.84
N GLU A 30 -6.80 -11.21 -10.74
CA GLU A 30 -8.01 -11.02 -11.57
C GLU A 30 -9.26 -10.81 -10.71
N GLU A 31 -9.47 -11.64 -9.69
CA GLU A 31 -10.60 -11.51 -8.75
C GLU A 31 -10.51 -10.21 -7.94
N LEU A 32 -9.31 -9.80 -7.52
CA LEU A 32 -9.10 -8.51 -6.83
C LEU A 32 -9.56 -7.34 -7.71
N ILE A 33 -9.15 -7.31 -8.97
CA ILE A 33 -9.54 -6.26 -9.93
C ILE A 33 -11.04 -6.32 -10.20
N ALA A 34 -11.62 -7.51 -10.35
CA ALA A 34 -13.06 -7.68 -10.58
C ALA A 34 -13.88 -7.11 -9.42
N VAL A 35 -13.49 -7.39 -8.17
CA VAL A 35 -14.17 -6.86 -6.98
C VAL A 35 -13.95 -5.36 -6.84
N GLU A 36 -12.74 -4.83 -7.11
CA GLU A 36 -12.48 -3.39 -7.13
C GLU A 36 -13.43 -2.68 -8.11
N MET A 37 -13.52 -3.21 -9.33
CA MET A 37 -14.38 -2.66 -10.38
C MET A 37 -15.86 -2.70 -10.00
N TRP A 38 -16.31 -3.81 -9.40
CA TRP A 38 -17.66 -3.92 -8.88
C TRP A 38 -17.93 -2.87 -7.78
N LYS A 39 -17.00 -2.69 -6.83
CA LYS A 39 -17.12 -1.68 -5.78
C LYS A 39 -17.13 -0.25 -6.31
N GLN A 40 -16.41 0.04 -7.39
CA GLN A 40 -16.39 1.38 -7.98
C GLN A 40 -17.59 1.67 -8.87
N LYS A 41 -18.12 0.66 -9.57
CA LYS A 41 -19.14 0.88 -10.62
C LYS A 41 -20.54 0.41 -10.23
N VAL A 42 -20.65 -0.62 -9.41
CA VAL A 42 -21.94 -1.24 -9.06
C VAL A 42 -22.39 -0.84 -7.65
N PHE A 43 -21.51 -0.94 -6.66
CA PHE A 43 -21.87 -0.61 -5.28
C PHE A 43 -22.46 0.81 -5.09
N PRO A 44 -21.93 1.88 -5.71
CA PRO A 44 -22.49 3.22 -5.57
C PRO A 44 -23.87 3.37 -6.20
N VAL A 45 -24.21 2.51 -7.18
CA VAL A 45 -25.56 2.46 -7.75
C VAL A 45 -26.53 1.94 -6.70
N PHE A 46 -26.21 0.85 -6.00
CA PHE A 46 -27.04 0.35 -4.90
C PHE A 46 -27.26 1.39 -3.79
N CYS A 47 -26.25 2.19 -3.47
CA CYS A 47 -26.37 3.23 -2.44
C CYS A 47 -27.26 4.41 -2.86
N ARG A 48 -27.44 4.68 -4.17
CA ARG A 48 -28.20 5.83 -4.69
C ARG A 48 -29.64 5.52 -5.05
N VAL A 49 -29.96 4.25 -5.27
CA VAL A 49 -31.28 3.80 -5.72
C VAL A 49 -32.25 3.84 -4.53
N GLU A 50 -33.24 4.75 -4.58
CA GLU A 50 -34.15 5.02 -3.44
C GLU A 50 -35.09 3.85 -3.10
N ASP A 51 -35.46 3.04 -4.10
CA ASP A 51 -36.32 1.86 -3.96
C ASP A 51 -35.55 0.62 -3.51
N PHE A 52 -34.22 0.65 -3.49
CA PHE A 52 -33.39 -0.45 -3.04
C PHE A 52 -33.15 -0.40 -1.52
N LYS A 53 -34.04 -1.04 -0.76
CA LYS A 53 -33.98 -1.14 0.70
C LYS A 53 -33.92 -2.60 1.16
N PRO A 54 -32.76 -3.28 0.99
CA PRO A 54 -32.65 -4.68 1.38
C PRO A 54 -32.82 -4.85 2.88
N GLN A 55 -33.59 -5.85 3.31
CA GLN A 55 -33.69 -6.23 4.72
C GLN A 55 -32.39 -6.85 5.24
N ASN A 56 -31.58 -7.42 4.35
CA ASN A 56 -30.30 -8.04 4.66
C ASN A 56 -29.23 -7.53 3.68
N THR A 57 -28.23 -6.82 4.21
CA THR A 57 -27.10 -6.28 3.45
C THR A 57 -25.91 -7.25 3.37
N PHE A 58 -25.97 -8.40 4.05
CA PHE A 58 -24.88 -9.38 4.12
C PHE A 58 -24.37 -9.84 2.76
N PRO A 59 -25.19 -10.12 1.73
CA PRO A 59 -24.67 -10.50 0.42
C PRO A 59 -23.80 -9.42 -0.23
N ILE A 60 -24.17 -8.15 -0.04
CA ILE A 60 -23.42 -6.99 -0.56
C ILE A 60 -22.12 -6.83 0.23
N TYR A 61 -22.22 -6.91 1.57
CA TYR A 61 -21.07 -6.89 2.46
C TYR A 61 -20.03 -7.97 2.11
N MET A 62 -20.46 -9.19 1.82
CA MET A 62 -19.56 -10.29 1.45
C MET A 62 -18.72 -9.97 0.21
N VAL A 63 -19.30 -9.29 -0.79
CA VAL A 63 -18.54 -8.85 -1.97
C VAL A 63 -17.52 -7.78 -1.59
N VAL A 64 -17.91 -6.79 -0.78
CA VAL A 64 -16.99 -5.72 -0.34
C VAL A 64 -15.86 -6.29 0.51
N HIS A 65 -16.17 -7.24 1.41
CA HIS A 65 -15.20 -7.93 2.26
C HIS A 65 -14.29 -8.87 1.47
N HIS A 66 -14.72 -9.36 0.31
CA HIS A 66 -13.92 -10.26 -0.51
C HIS A 66 -12.61 -9.59 -0.97
N GLU A 67 -12.65 -8.29 -1.32
CA GLU A 67 -11.44 -7.53 -1.65
C GLU A 67 -10.44 -7.52 -0.48
N ALA A 68 -10.92 -7.23 0.73
CA ALA A 68 -10.10 -7.25 1.95
C ALA A 68 -9.46 -8.62 2.20
N SER A 69 -10.19 -9.70 1.89
CA SER A 69 -9.71 -11.07 2.04
C SER A 69 -8.60 -11.39 1.04
N ILE A 70 -8.77 -10.99 -0.23
CA ILE A 70 -7.78 -11.24 -1.28
C ILE A 70 -6.52 -10.42 -1.03
N ILE A 71 -6.62 -9.11 -0.78
CA ILE A 71 -5.44 -8.28 -0.56
C ILE A 71 -4.67 -8.68 0.71
N ASN A 72 -5.37 -9.16 1.75
CA ASN A 72 -4.72 -9.71 2.94
C ASN A 72 -3.96 -11.01 2.65
N LEU A 73 -4.53 -11.89 1.82
CA LEU A 73 -3.83 -13.09 1.38
C LEU A 73 -2.59 -12.72 0.56
N LEU A 74 -2.73 -11.81 -0.42
CA LEU A 74 -1.62 -11.32 -1.24
C LEU A 74 -0.53 -10.68 -0.39
N GLU A 75 -0.87 -9.81 0.56
CA GLU A 75 0.08 -9.23 1.52
C GLU A 75 0.85 -10.31 2.28
N THR A 76 0.18 -11.39 2.69
CA THR A 76 0.82 -12.47 3.44
C THR A 76 1.79 -13.28 2.57
N VAL A 77 1.40 -13.62 1.35
CA VAL A 77 2.18 -14.54 0.50
C VAL A 77 3.23 -13.84 -0.36
N PHE A 78 3.04 -12.56 -0.73
CA PHE A 78 4.00 -11.77 -1.51
C PHE A 78 5.27 -11.42 -0.73
N PHE A 79 5.28 -11.64 0.60
CA PHE A 79 6.51 -11.58 1.38
C PHE A 79 7.60 -12.50 0.80
N HIS A 80 7.21 -13.59 0.13
CA HIS A 80 8.12 -14.52 -0.52
C HIS A 80 8.26 -14.19 -2.00
N LYS A 81 9.50 -13.88 -2.40
CA LYS A 81 9.84 -13.42 -3.76
C LYS A 81 9.32 -14.34 -4.87
N GLU A 82 9.41 -15.65 -4.68
CA GLU A 82 8.95 -16.67 -5.64
C GLU A 82 7.46 -16.53 -5.97
N VAL A 83 6.64 -16.14 -4.99
CA VAL A 83 5.20 -15.93 -5.19
C VAL A 83 4.95 -14.67 -6.01
N CYS A 84 5.70 -13.60 -5.74
CA CYS A 84 5.61 -12.37 -6.54
C CYS A 84 6.03 -12.61 -7.99
N GLU A 85 7.07 -13.40 -8.23
CA GLU A 85 7.53 -13.75 -9.58
C GLU A 85 6.51 -14.60 -10.34
N SER A 86 5.76 -15.46 -9.64
CA SER A 86 4.67 -16.26 -10.23
C SER A 86 3.44 -15.44 -10.68
N ALA A 87 3.37 -14.15 -10.32
CA ALA A 87 2.31 -13.27 -10.79
C ALA A 87 2.45 -12.90 -12.28
N GLU A 88 3.63 -13.10 -12.87
CA GLU A 88 3.91 -12.88 -14.29
C GLU A 88 3.36 -11.52 -14.78
N ASP A 89 2.54 -11.52 -15.85
CA ASP A 89 1.99 -10.29 -16.44
C ASP A 89 0.92 -9.60 -15.56
N THR A 90 0.26 -10.35 -14.68
CA THR A 90 -0.79 -9.80 -13.79
C THR A 90 -0.22 -8.87 -12.71
N VAL A 91 1.10 -8.92 -12.46
CA VAL A 91 1.75 -7.97 -11.55
C VAL A 91 1.55 -6.51 -11.99
N LEU A 92 1.40 -6.27 -13.31
CA LEU A 92 1.16 -4.94 -13.84
C LEU A 92 -0.21 -4.40 -13.39
N ASP A 93 -1.24 -5.24 -13.44
CA ASP A 93 -2.59 -4.88 -12.98
C ASP A 93 -2.59 -4.66 -11.45
N LEU A 94 -1.82 -5.47 -10.72
CA LEU A 94 -1.64 -5.31 -9.28
C LEU A 94 -0.92 -4.00 -8.92
N VAL A 95 0.10 -3.60 -9.70
CA VAL A 95 0.75 -2.27 -9.55
C VAL A 95 -0.25 -1.15 -9.78
N ASP A 96 -1.08 -1.25 -10.83
CA ASP A 96 -2.11 -0.25 -11.11
C ASP A 96 -3.15 -0.17 -9.97
N TYR A 97 -3.55 -1.31 -9.42
CA TYR A 97 -4.42 -1.41 -8.25
C TYR A 97 -3.81 -0.71 -7.04
N CYS A 98 -2.57 -1.07 -6.68
CA CYS A 98 -1.85 -0.45 -5.57
C CYS A 98 -1.75 1.06 -5.75
N HIS A 99 -1.39 1.53 -6.95
CA HIS A 99 -1.32 2.96 -7.25
C HIS A 99 -2.66 3.68 -7.00
N ARG A 100 -3.79 3.11 -7.44
CA ARG A 100 -5.12 3.69 -7.17
C ARG A 100 -5.42 3.78 -5.68
N LYS A 101 -5.14 2.71 -4.91
CA LYS A 101 -5.36 2.68 -3.46
C LYS A 101 -4.48 3.68 -2.70
N LEU A 102 -3.20 3.78 -3.07
CA LEU A 102 -2.28 4.74 -2.45
C LEU A 102 -2.63 6.18 -2.79
N THR A 103 -3.07 6.45 -4.03
CA THR A 103 -3.57 7.77 -4.42
C THR A 103 -4.80 8.15 -3.60
N LEU A 104 -5.71 7.19 -3.34
CA LEU A 104 -6.86 7.39 -2.46
C LEU A 104 -6.43 7.77 -1.04
N LEU A 105 -5.43 7.09 -0.47
CA LEU A 105 -4.90 7.43 0.86
C LEU A 105 -4.35 8.86 0.92
N VAL A 106 -3.56 9.26 -0.08
CA VAL A 106 -3.03 10.64 -0.16
C VAL A 106 -4.17 11.66 -0.25
N ALA A 107 -5.20 11.37 -1.05
CA ALA A 107 -6.37 12.25 -1.18
C ALA A 107 -7.15 12.38 0.15
N GLN A 108 -7.26 11.28 0.91
CA GLN A 108 -7.98 11.26 2.19
C GLN A 108 -7.23 11.97 3.31
N SER A 109 -5.89 11.99 3.30
CA SER A 109 -5.09 12.71 4.29
C SER A 109 -5.42 14.21 4.39
N GLY A 110 -5.96 14.82 3.32
CA GLY A 110 -6.38 16.22 3.31
C GLY A 110 -7.77 16.50 3.90
N CYS A 111 -8.63 15.49 4.06
CA CYS A 111 -10.05 15.67 4.39
C CYS A 111 -10.42 15.40 5.86
N GLY A 112 -9.43 15.19 6.74
CA GLY A 112 -9.68 14.65 8.07
C GLY A 112 -9.90 13.13 7.97
N GLY A 113 -9.26 12.38 8.86
CA GLY A 113 -9.23 10.91 8.81
C GLY A 113 -10.63 10.27 8.78
N PRO A 114 -10.71 8.95 8.49
CA PRO A 114 -11.99 8.25 8.39
C PRO A 114 -12.87 8.55 9.62
N PRO A 115 -14.16 8.85 9.42
CA PRO A 115 -15.05 9.20 10.51
C PRO A 115 -15.05 8.06 11.52
N GLU A 116 -14.62 8.35 12.75
CA GLU A 116 -14.88 7.43 13.85
C GLU A 116 -16.38 7.23 13.94
N GLY A 117 -16.80 5.98 14.13
CA GLY A 117 -18.20 5.56 14.13
C GLY A 117 -19.00 6.14 15.30
N GLU A 118 -19.20 7.45 15.31
CA GLU A 118 -20.22 8.09 16.13
C GLU A 118 -21.58 7.71 15.54
N GLY A 119 -22.18 6.71 16.17
CA GLY A 119 -23.45 6.13 15.79
C GLY A 119 -24.57 7.15 15.85
N SER A 120 -24.91 7.74 14.71
CA SER A 120 -26.25 8.27 14.48
C SER A 120 -27.24 7.12 14.53
N GLN A 121 -28.09 7.09 15.56
CA GLN A 121 -29.08 6.01 15.81
C GLN A 121 -30.12 5.83 14.69
N ASP A 122 -30.16 6.72 13.70
CA ASP A 122 -31.10 6.69 12.56
C ASP A 122 -30.41 6.34 11.21
N SER A 123 -29.29 5.62 11.22
CA SER A 123 -28.61 5.22 9.98
C SER A 123 -29.37 4.06 9.31
N ASN A 124 -29.72 4.20 8.03
CA ASN A 124 -30.34 3.11 7.29
C ASN A 124 -29.32 1.96 7.03
N PRO A 125 -29.76 0.70 6.78
CA PRO A 125 -28.83 -0.43 6.61
C PRO A 125 -27.78 -0.24 5.50
N MET A 126 -28.13 0.49 4.44
CA MET A 126 -27.23 0.78 3.32
C MET A 126 -26.17 1.84 3.68
N GLN A 127 -26.52 2.84 4.50
CA GLN A 127 -25.61 3.86 5.01
C GLN A 127 -24.61 3.25 5.98
N GLU A 128 -25.05 2.33 6.84
CA GLU A 128 -24.15 1.58 7.72
C GLU A 128 -23.18 0.71 6.90
N LEU A 129 -23.68 0.02 5.88
CA LEU A 129 -22.83 -0.74 4.97
C LEU A 129 -21.81 0.15 4.25
N GLN A 130 -22.21 1.37 3.85
CA GLN A 130 -21.31 2.32 3.21
C GLN A 130 -20.19 2.77 4.18
N LYS A 131 -20.53 3.10 5.44
CA LYS A 131 -19.53 3.43 6.47
C LYS A 131 -18.55 2.27 6.69
N GLN A 132 -19.05 1.04 6.76
CA GLN A 132 -18.21 -0.15 6.88
C GLN A 132 -17.30 -0.34 5.67
N ALA A 133 -17.82 -0.11 4.45
CA ALA A 133 -17.03 -0.18 3.23
C ALA A 133 -15.91 0.87 3.21
N GLU A 134 -16.18 2.10 3.66
CA GLU A 134 -15.19 3.18 3.76
C GLU A 134 -14.10 2.87 4.79
N LEU A 135 -14.45 2.29 5.95
CA LEU A 135 -13.47 1.84 6.95
C LEU A 135 -12.58 0.71 6.42
N MET A 136 -13.18 -0.28 5.76
CA MET A 136 -12.41 -1.37 5.14
C MET A 136 -11.50 -0.87 4.01
N GLU A 137 -11.93 0.15 3.26
CA GLU A 137 -11.15 0.73 2.17
C GLU A 137 -9.81 1.27 2.65
N PHE A 138 -9.79 1.90 3.83
CA PHE A 138 -8.56 2.37 4.45
C PHE A 138 -7.61 1.22 4.74
N GLU A 139 -8.08 0.15 5.37
CA GLU A 139 -7.27 -1.04 5.67
C GLU A 139 -6.78 -1.73 4.40
N ILE A 140 -7.64 -1.90 3.39
CA ILE A 140 -7.29 -2.44 2.07
C ILE A 140 -6.13 -1.64 1.46
N ALA A 141 -6.20 -0.32 1.53
CA ALA A 141 -5.15 0.53 0.96
C ALA A 141 -3.82 0.44 1.71
N LEU A 142 -3.84 0.26 3.04
CA LEU A 142 -2.63 -0.02 3.81
C LEU A 142 -2.00 -1.37 3.42
N LYS A 143 -2.82 -2.40 3.18
CA LYS A 143 -2.33 -3.70 2.67
C LYS A 143 -1.77 -3.59 1.26
N ALA A 144 -2.39 -2.77 0.42
CA ALA A 144 -1.88 -2.46 -0.91
C ALA A 144 -0.51 -1.77 -0.87
N LEU A 145 -0.20 -0.96 0.16
CA LEU A 145 1.15 -0.43 0.39
C LEU A 145 2.15 -1.55 0.65
N SER A 146 1.83 -2.49 1.54
CA SER A 146 2.69 -3.64 1.83
C SER A 146 2.95 -4.48 0.57
N VAL A 147 1.89 -4.80 -0.19
CA VAL A 147 1.98 -5.54 -1.46
C VAL A 147 2.86 -4.80 -2.46
N LEU A 148 2.66 -3.49 -2.63
CA LEU A 148 3.50 -2.69 -3.52
C LEU A 148 4.96 -2.73 -3.10
N ARG A 149 5.25 -2.62 -1.79
CA ARG A 149 6.62 -2.73 -1.29
C ARG A 149 7.22 -4.09 -1.64
N TYR A 150 6.50 -5.20 -1.46
CA TYR A 150 7.00 -6.53 -1.86
C TYR A 150 7.29 -6.63 -3.36
N ILE A 151 6.46 -6.02 -4.21
CA ILE A 151 6.73 -5.92 -5.65
C ILE A 151 8.05 -5.17 -5.90
N THR A 152 8.34 -4.11 -5.13
CA THR A 152 9.62 -3.40 -5.26
C THR A 152 10.84 -4.21 -4.82
N ASP A 153 10.68 -5.21 -3.94
CA ASP A 153 11.78 -6.12 -3.57
C ASP A 153 12.19 -7.02 -4.77
N CYS A 154 11.34 -7.09 -5.81
CA CYS A 154 11.53 -7.91 -7.00
C CYS A 154 11.92 -7.09 -8.24
N VAL A 155 12.32 -5.81 -8.11
CA VAL A 155 12.57 -4.90 -9.26
C VAL A 155 13.45 -5.52 -10.34
N ASP A 156 14.47 -6.29 -9.95
CA ASP A 156 15.42 -6.90 -10.89
C ASP A 156 14.81 -8.03 -11.73
N SER A 157 13.69 -8.64 -11.30
CA SER A 157 12.97 -9.68 -12.03
C SER A 157 11.67 -9.18 -12.68
N LEU A 158 11.30 -7.92 -12.49
CA LEU A 158 10.11 -7.35 -13.12
C LEU A 158 10.30 -7.16 -14.63
N SER A 159 9.22 -7.35 -15.37
CA SER A 159 9.18 -7.04 -16.80
C SER A 159 9.36 -5.54 -17.06
N LEU A 160 9.86 -5.20 -18.25
CA LEU A 160 10.09 -3.81 -18.65
C LEU A 160 8.80 -2.98 -18.61
N SER A 161 7.67 -3.56 -18.99
CA SER A 161 6.36 -2.90 -18.95
C SER A 161 5.95 -2.54 -17.53
N THR A 162 6.11 -3.46 -16.57
CA THR A 162 5.80 -3.21 -15.16
C THR A 162 6.70 -2.11 -14.59
N LEU A 163 8.02 -2.19 -14.82
CA LEU A 163 8.94 -1.18 -14.31
C LEU A 163 8.67 0.22 -14.92
N SER A 164 8.37 0.29 -16.22
CA SER A 164 7.97 1.55 -16.87
C SER A 164 6.64 2.08 -16.33
N ARG A 165 5.67 1.20 -16.04
CA ARG A 165 4.40 1.59 -15.43
C ARG A 165 4.60 2.21 -14.05
N MET A 166 5.44 1.59 -13.22
CA MET A 166 5.78 2.07 -11.88
C MET A 166 6.49 3.43 -11.91
N LEU A 167 7.48 3.59 -12.79
CA LEU A 167 8.39 4.74 -12.77
C LEU A 167 7.92 5.91 -13.65
N SER A 168 7.46 5.62 -14.86
CA SER A 168 7.16 6.64 -15.87
C SER A 168 5.69 7.04 -15.86
N THR A 169 4.77 6.08 -15.75
CA THR A 169 3.32 6.36 -15.79
C THR A 169 2.82 6.84 -14.43
N HIS A 170 3.09 6.07 -13.38
CA HIS A 170 2.56 6.35 -12.04
C HIS A 170 3.48 7.22 -11.18
N ASN A 171 4.76 7.32 -11.55
CA ASN A 171 5.77 8.05 -10.78
C ASN A 171 5.72 7.68 -9.28
N LEU A 172 5.76 6.37 -9.01
CA LEU A 172 5.66 5.83 -7.65
C LEU A 172 6.64 6.47 -6.66
N PRO A 173 7.90 6.80 -7.01
CA PRO A 173 8.77 7.50 -6.07
C PRO A 173 8.18 8.81 -5.57
N CYS A 174 7.53 9.61 -6.42
CA CYS A 174 6.88 10.85 -5.98
C CYS A 174 5.63 10.56 -5.14
N LEU A 175 4.81 9.57 -5.51
CA LEU A 175 3.63 9.17 -4.71
C LEU A 175 4.03 8.73 -3.29
N LEU A 176 5.11 7.95 -3.17
CA LEU A 176 5.66 7.50 -1.90
C LEU A 176 6.19 8.68 -1.06
N VAL A 177 6.76 9.72 -1.68
CA VAL A 177 7.10 10.96 -0.97
C VAL A 177 5.85 11.61 -0.40
N GLU A 178 4.77 11.77 -1.16
CA GLU A 178 3.53 12.38 -0.64
C GLU A 178 2.96 11.58 0.53
N LEU A 179 3.04 10.24 0.50
CA LEU A 179 2.62 9.40 1.62
C LEU A 179 3.43 9.65 2.90
N LEU A 180 4.74 9.91 2.79
CA LEU A 180 5.57 10.28 3.94
C LEU A 180 5.28 11.70 4.44
N GLU A 181 4.94 12.63 3.54
CA GLU A 181 4.57 14.00 3.95
C GLU A 181 3.26 14.02 4.73
N HIS A 182 2.30 13.17 4.33
CA HIS A 182 0.96 13.18 4.87
C HIS A 182 0.69 12.12 5.94
N SER A 183 1.46 11.01 5.94
CA SER A 183 1.34 9.85 6.84
C SER A 183 -0.12 9.51 7.20
N PRO A 184 -0.94 9.00 6.26
CA PRO A 184 -2.38 8.78 6.48
C PRO A 184 -2.72 7.88 7.68
N TRP A 185 -1.77 7.05 8.12
CA TRP A 185 -1.85 6.19 9.30
C TRP A 185 -1.42 6.88 10.60
N SER A 186 -1.14 8.18 10.60
CA SER A 186 -0.77 8.97 11.77
C SER A 186 -1.64 10.22 11.85
N ARG A 187 -2.17 10.52 13.04
CA ARG A 187 -2.97 11.74 13.26
C ARG A 187 -2.73 12.31 14.65
N ARG A 188 -2.96 13.61 14.82
CA ARG A 188 -2.94 14.25 16.15
C ARG A 188 -4.36 14.58 16.56
N GLU A 189 -4.80 13.98 17.66
CA GLU A 189 -6.13 14.19 18.22
C GLU A 189 -6.01 14.55 19.71
N GLY A 190 -6.65 15.65 20.12
CA GLY A 190 -6.54 16.15 21.50
C GLY A 190 -5.10 16.43 21.95
N GLY A 191 -4.21 16.82 21.02
CA GLY A 191 -2.78 17.06 21.27
C GLY A 191 -1.92 15.80 21.42
N LYS A 192 -2.51 14.61 21.35
CA LYS A 192 -1.79 13.33 21.41
C LYS A 192 -1.59 12.76 20.01
N LEU A 193 -0.42 12.19 19.75
CA LEU A 193 -0.16 11.46 18.51
C LEU A 193 -0.86 10.11 18.58
N GLN A 194 -1.65 9.79 17.55
CA GLN A 194 -2.24 8.48 17.34
C GLN A 194 -1.69 7.87 16.05
N GLN A 195 -1.51 6.55 16.06
CA GLN A 195 -1.11 5.77 14.90
C GLN A 195 -2.09 4.63 14.69
N PHE A 196 -2.32 4.27 13.42
CA PHE A 196 -3.17 3.14 13.07
C PHE A 196 -2.34 1.85 13.02
N GLU A 197 -2.65 0.91 13.92
CA GLU A 197 -2.02 -0.40 13.98
C GLU A 197 -3.06 -1.45 14.39
N GLY A 198 -3.01 -2.66 13.82
CA GLY A 198 -3.94 -3.74 14.20
C GLY A 198 -5.42 -3.39 13.98
N SER A 199 -5.73 -2.70 12.87
CA SER A 199 -7.08 -2.24 12.52
C SER A 199 -7.69 -1.25 13.52
N ARG A 200 -6.88 -0.58 14.35
CA ARG A 200 -7.36 0.39 15.35
C ARG A 200 -6.40 1.57 15.48
N TRP A 201 -6.95 2.71 15.86
CA TRP A 201 -6.18 3.89 16.24
C TRP A 201 -5.69 3.73 17.68
N HIS A 202 -4.38 3.88 17.87
CA HIS A 202 -3.73 3.77 19.17
C HIS A 202 -2.99 5.05 19.50
N THR A 203 -3.13 5.53 20.74
CA THR A 203 -2.36 6.69 21.21
C THR A 203 -0.91 6.28 21.49
N VAL A 204 0.04 6.97 20.86
CA VAL A 204 1.47 6.69 20.96
C VAL A 204 2.02 7.29 22.26
N ALA A 205 2.68 6.47 23.06
CA ALA A 205 3.36 6.91 24.28
C ALA A 205 4.50 7.89 23.94
N PRO A 206 4.81 8.90 24.79
CA PRO A 206 5.86 9.89 24.51
C PRO A 206 7.23 9.29 24.16
N SER A 207 7.60 8.16 24.77
CA SER A 207 8.85 7.44 24.51
C SER A 207 8.91 6.77 23.13
N GLU A 208 7.76 6.57 22.48
CA GLU A 208 7.63 5.85 21.21
C GLU A 208 7.35 6.79 20.04
N GLN A 209 7.14 8.08 20.29
CA GLN A 209 6.87 9.07 19.24
C GLN A 209 8.03 9.24 18.23
N GLN A 210 9.24 8.84 18.62
CA GLN A 210 10.42 8.83 17.75
C GLN A 210 10.64 7.49 17.04
N LYS A 211 9.89 6.44 17.39
CA LYS A 211 9.97 5.15 16.71
C LYS A 211 9.33 5.26 15.33
N LEU A 212 10.00 4.72 14.34
CA LEU A 212 9.48 4.62 13.00
C LEU A 212 8.27 3.67 12.98
N SER A 213 7.17 4.10 12.38
CA SER A 213 6.02 3.20 12.20
C SER A 213 6.35 2.13 11.15
N LYS A 214 5.73 0.96 11.28
CA LYS A 214 5.91 -0.13 10.29
C LYS A 214 5.58 0.32 8.87
N LEU A 215 4.54 1.14 8.72
CA LEU A 215 4.05 1.66 7.45
C LEU A 215 5.03 2.67 6.85
N ASP A 216 5.57 3.60 7.64
CA ASP A 216 6.65 4.49 7.17
C ASP A 216 7.86 3.67 6.72
N GLY A 217 8.20 2.61 7.46
CA GLY A 217 9.23 1.65 7.06
C GLY A 217 8.96 1.01 5.70
N GLN A 218 7.71 0.61 5.40
CA GLN A 218 7.35 0.08 4.07
C GLN A 218 7.63 1.12 2.98
N VAL A 219 7.24 2.39 3.19
CA VAL A 219 7.45 3.45 2.21
C VAL A 219 8.94 3.71 1.99
N TRP A 220 9.74 3.75 3.05
CA TRP A 220 11.18 3.95 2.96
C TRP A 220 11.89 2.83 2.21
N ILE A 221 11.51 1.58 2.47
CA ILE A 221 12.09 0.43 1.77
C ILE A 221 11.68 0.45 0.28
N ALA A 222 10.41 0.75 -0.01
CA ALA A 222 9.97 0.88 -1.40
C ALA A 222 10.71 2.00 -2.16
N LEU A 223 10.93 3.15 -1.51
CA LEU A 223 11.75 4.24 -2.06
C LEU A 223 13.20 3.81 -2.27
N TYR A 224 13.79 3.11 -1.30
CA TYR A 224 15.15 2.57 -1.41
C TYR A 224 15.28 1.66 -2.63
N ASN A 225 14.38 0.69 -2.78
CA ASN A 225 14.41 -0.27 -3.89
C ASN A 225 14.27 0.43 -5.25
N LEU A 226 13.29 1.34 -5.39
CA LEU A 226 13.01 2.03 -6.65
C LEU A 226 14.08 3.07 -7.03
N LEU A 227 14.73 3.71 -6.07
CA LEU A 227 15.69 4.78 -6.34
C LEU A 227 17.13 4.29 -6.40
N LEU A 228 17.45 3.13 -5.83
CA LEU A 228 18.81 2.61 -5.79
C LEU A 228 19.04 1.34 -6.63
N SER A 229 17.98 0.71 -7.14
CA SER A 229 18.13 -0.36 -8.14
C SER A 229 18.71 0.22 -9.46
N PRO A 230 19.77 -0.38 -10.02
CA PRO A 230 20.32 0.02 -11.31
C PRO A 230 19.29 -0.01 -12.45
N GLU A 231 18.45 -1.05 -12.48
CA GLU A 231 17.39 -1.28 -13.46
C GLU A 231 16.36 -0.15 -13.40
N ALA A 232 15.96 0.25 -12.19
CA ALA A 232 15.03 1.35 -11.98
C ALA A 232 15.67 2.71 -12.32
N GLN A 233 16.91 2.96 -11.89
CA GLN A 233 17.63 4.19 -12.19
C GLN A 233 17.82 4.42 -13.69
N ALA A 234 18.11 3.35 -14.45
CA ALA A 234 18.26 3.44 -15.90
C ALA A 234 16.98 3.87 -16.63
N ARG A 235 15.82 3.74 -15.98
CA ARG A 235 14.50 4.04 -16.56
C ARG A 235 13.83 5.27 -15.96
N TYR A 236 14.19 5.64 -14.74
CA TYR A 236 13.53 6.73 -14.05
C TYR A 236 13.92 8.09 -14.63
N CYS A 237 12.96 8.80 -15.21
CA CYS A 237 13.17 10.12 -15.77
C CYS A 237 13.13 11.18 -14.65
N LEU A 238 14.31 11.70 -14.29
CA LEU A 238 14.47 12.75 -13.28
C LEU A 238 14.15 14.14 -13.85
N THR A 239 12.86 14.44 -13.94
CA THR A 239 12.35 15.79 -14.25
C THR A 239 12.63 16.77 -13.10
N SER A 240 12.55 18.07 -13.37
CA SER A 240 12.66 19.11 -12.34
C SER A 240 11.61 18.97 -11.23
N PHE A 241 10.39 18.58 -11.59
CA PHE A 241 9.32 18.28 -10.63
C PHE A 241 9.68 17.08 -9.75
N ALA A 242 10.09 15.96 -10.35
CA ALA A 242 10.46 14.74 -9.63
C ALA A 242 11.64 14.98 -8.68
N LYS A 243 12.68 15.70 -9.15
CA LYS A 243 13.80 16.12 -8.32
C LYS A 243 13.33 16.96 -7.12
N GLY A 244 12.48 17.96 -7.37
CA GLY A 244 11.95 18.81 -6.30
C GLY A 244 11.21 18.04 -5.22
N ARG A 245 10.38 17.06 -5.61
CA ARG A 245 9.67 16.16 -4.68
C ARG A 245 10.62 15.25 -3.91
N LEU A 246 11.52 14.56 -4.60
CA LEU A 246 12.48 13.65 -3.96
C LEU A 246 13.40 14.36 -2.95
N LEU A 247 13.82 15.59 -3.23
CA LEU A 247 14.68 16.33 -2.31
C LEU A 247 13.99 16.70 -0.99
N LYS A 248 12.66 16.66 -0.92
CA LYS A 248 11.93 16.82 0.35
C LYS A 248 12.22 15.71 1.35
N LEU A 249 12.55 14.50 0.88
CA LEU A 249 12.92 13.34 1.72
C LEU A 249 14.09 13.66 2.66
N ARG A 250 14.96 14.60 2.30
CA ARG A 250 16.08 15.04 3.14
C ARG A 250 15.65 15.58 4.51
N ALA A 251 14.46 16.20 4.60
CA ALA A 251 13.93 16.69 5.86
C ALA A 251 13.46 15.56 6.79
N PHE A 252 13.13 14.39 6.23
CA PHE A 252 12.66 13.22 6.97
C PHE A 252 13.79 12.25 7.34
N LEU A 253 14.93 12.30 6.62
CA LEU A 253 16.15 11.54 6.90
C LEU A 253 16.93 12.10 8.10
N THR A 254 16.37 11.95 9.29
CA THR A 254 16.98 12.34 10.57
C THR A 254 17.98 11.27 11.05
N ASP A 255 18.91 11.66 11.93
CA ASP A 255 19.86 10.71 12.54
C ASP A 255 19.12 9.56 13.25
N THR A 256 18.01 9.86 13.93
CA THR A 256 17.17 8.85 14.60
C THR A 256 16.52 7.87 13.62
N LEU A 257 16.19 8.31 12.40
CA LEU A 257 15.70 7.42 11.35
C LEU A 257 16.82 6.52 10.83
N LEU A 258 18.02 7.08 10.61
CA LEU A 258 19.19 6.33 10.15
C LEU A 258 19.66 5.31 11.19
N ASP A 259 19.55 5.61 12.48
CA ASP A 259 19.83 4.66 13.56
C ASP A 259 18.86 3.46 13.53
N GLN A 260 17.59 3.70 13.16
CA GLN A 260 16.56 2.66 13.07
C GLN A 260 16.57 1.88 11.75
N LEU A 261 16.93 2.53 10.63
CA LEU A 261 17.07 1.94 9.30
C LEU A 261 18.40 2.37 8.64
N PRO A 262 19.53 1.76 9.04
CA PRO A 262 20.86 2.16 8.57
C PRO A 262 21.05 2.07 7.06
N ASN A 263 20.32 1.18 6.40
CA ASN A 263 20.36 1.01 4.94
C ASN A 263 19.98 2.30 4.19
N LEU A 264 19.23 3.21 4.81
CA LEU A 264 18.86 4.50 4.21
C LEU A 264 20.02 5.49 4.08
N ALA A 265 21.20 5.21 4.64
CA ALA A 265 22.40 6.03 4.43
C ALA A 265 22.79 6.13 2.94
N HIS A 266 22.54 5.07 2.17
CA HIS A 266 22.78 5.06 0.73
C HIS A 266 21.77 5.96 0.01
N LEU A 267 20.51 5.97 0.45
CA LEU A 267 19.47 6.86 -0.07
C LEU A 267 19.79 8.33 0.25
N GLN A 268 20.27 8.62 1.47
CA GLN A 268 20.73 9.95 1.86
C GLN A 268 21.87 10.42 0.94
N SER A 269 22.83 9.54 0.66
CA SER A 269 23.93 9.81 -0.26
C SER A 269 23.42 10.08 -1.68
N PHE A 270 22.49 9.26 -2.18
CA PHE A 270 21.86 9.48 -3.49
C PHE A 270 21.19 10.85 -3.59
N LEU A 271 20.42 11.26 -2.58
CA LEU A 271 19.76 12.58 -2.55
C LEU A 271 20.75 13.75 -2.50
N ALA A 272 21.90 13.57 -1.85
CA ALA A 272 22.98 14.55 -1.85
C ALA A 272 23.56 14.74 -3.26
N HIS A 273 23.83 13.65 -3.98
CA HIS A 273 24.28 13.70 -5.38
C HIS A 273 23.21 14.31 -6.29
N LEU A 274 21.95 13.93 -6.12
CA LEU A 274 20.82 14.44 -6.91
C LEU A 274 20.69 15.97 -6.81
N THR A 275 21.05 16.56 -5.68
CA THR A 275 21.05 18.03 -5.50
C THR A 275 21.96 18.71 -6.54
N LEU A 276 23.11 18.11 -6.83
CA LEU A 276 24.14 18.63 -7.75
C LEU A 276 23.83 18.35 -9.22
N THR A 277 23.01 17.35 -9.54
CA THR A 277 22.69 16.95 -10.92
C THR A 277 21.78 17.98 -11.60
N GLU A 278 22.13 18.41 -12.82
CA GLU A 278 21.25 19.22 -13.66
C GLU A 278 20.05 18.38 -14.15
N THR A 279 18.85 18.95 -14.09
CA THR A 279 17.62 18.25 -14.50
C THR A 279 17.42 18.34 -16.00
N GLN A 280 16.87 17.30 -16.62
CA GLN A 280 16.41 17.40 -18.00
C GLN A 280 15.27 18.43 -18.09
N PRO A 281 15.26 19.31 -19.13
CA PRO A 281 14.12 20.19 -19.38
C PRO A 281 12.85 19.37 -19.65
N PRO A 282 11.66 19.93 -19.36
CA PRO A 282 10.38 19.24 -19.55
C PRO A 282 10.11 18.85 -21.01
#